data_AF-A0A443S7R5-F1
#
_entry.id   AF-A0A443S7R5-F1
#
_cell.length_a   1.000
_cell.length_b   1.000
_cell.length_c   1.000
_cell.angle_alpha   90.00
_cell.angle_beta   90.00
_cell.angle_gamma   90.00
#
_symmetry.space_group_name_H-M   'P 1'
#
loop_
_entity.id
_entity.type
_entity.pdbx_description
1 polymer ?
#
loop_
_entity_poly.entity_id
_entity_poly.type
_entity_poly.pdbx_seq_one_letter_code
_entity_poly.pdbx_strand_id
1 'polypeptide(L)'
;MQMQVPSLSSSTAGFIDDEIPYFASLLEGTMFEDANSVFTKSRDSLDLYSPERKVSDECNYETKDKGIYPENCLVTGSGIQSGKVGIKNRFNVCTKYAGRSFLSVGIQGIDEDDLLYVTMSYIGDSQYEVVYEVTRAGYFIIFVRYGDWNVADSPFICKVTF
;
A
#
# COMPACT_ATOMS: atom_id res chain seq x y z
N MET A 1 44.15 36.25 -21.18
CA MET A 1 43.55 35.73 -22.43
C MET A 1 42.77 34.46 -22.09
N GLN A 2 41.60 34.29 -22.71
CA GLN A 2 40.65 33.15 -22.66
C GLN A 2 40.61 32.27 -21.38
N MET A 3 39.52 32.40 -20.63
CA MET A 3 39.09 31.38 -19.66
C MET A 3 38.37 30.26 -20.42
N GLN A 4 38.66 29.00 -20.08
CA GLN A 4 38.03 27.84 -20.70
C GLN A 4 36.79 27.42 -19.91
N VAL A 5 35.63 27.44 -20.56
CA VAL A 5 34.37 26.94 -19.99
C VAL A 5 34.26 25.43 -20.21
N PRO A 6 33.95 24.62 -19.17
CA PRO A 6 33.59 23.22 -19.36
C PRO A 6 32.13 23.13 -19.84
N SER A 7 31.91 22.37 -20.92
CA SER A 7 30.59 22.11 -21.48
C SER A 7 29.79 21.14 -20.61
N LEU A 8 28.54 21.48 -20.27
CA LEU A 8 27.62 20.54 -19.65
C LEU A 8 27.24 19.44 -20.65
N SER A 9 27.65 18.19 -20.38
CA SER A 9 27.05 17.01 -21.01
C SER A 9 25.76 16.65 -20.27
N SER A 10 24.63 16.75 -20.97
CA SER A 10 23.30 16.40 -20.46
C SER A 10 23.24 14.96 -19.92
N SER A 11 23.21 14.80 -18.60
CA SER A 11 22.82 13.53 -17.98
C SER A 11 21.31 13.37 -18.04
N THR A 12 20.83 12.50 -18.93
CA THR A 12 19.44 12.04 -18.92
C THR A 12 19.09 11.54 -17.52
N ALA A 13 18.04 12.10 -16.92
CA ALA A 13 17.60 11.67 -15.60
C ALA A 13 17.25 10.17 -15.65
N GLY A 14 17.91 9.39 -14.79
CA GLY A 14 17.58 7.98 -14.64
C GLY A 14 16.16 7.83 -14.14
N PHE A 15 15.46 6.82 -14.66
CA PHE A 15 14.33 6.24 -13.96
C PHE A 15 14.82 5.83 -12.58
N ILE A 16 14.12 6.28 -11.54
CA ILE A 16 14.37 5.80 -10.18
C ILE A 16 13.59 4.49 -10.09
N ASP A 17 14.31 3.38 -10.00
CA ASP A 17 13.72 2.06 -9.81
C ASP A 17 12.90 2.03 -8.51
N ASP A 18 11.82 1.24 -8.54
CA ASP A 18 10.93 0.97 -7.41
C ASP A 18 11.64 0.14 -6.31
N GLU A 19 12.56 0.76 -5.58
CA GLU A 19 13.02 0.28 -4.27
C GLU A 19 11.87 0.46 -3.26
N ILE A 20 10.93 -0.48 -3.29
CA ILE A 20 9.93 -0.69 -2.25
C ILE A 20 10.70 -1.13 -0.98
N PRO A 21 10.81 -0.29 0.06
CA PRO A 21 11.60 -0.65 1.23
C PRO A 21 11.00 -1.89 1.91
N TYR A 22 11.88 -2.82 2.26
CA TYR A 22 11.57 -4.15 2.77
C TYR A 22 10.71 -4.12 4.05
N PHE A 23 9.38 -4.25 3.89
CA PHE A 23 8.48 -4.61 5.00
C PHE A 23 7.41 -5.65 4.61
N ALA A 24 7.67 -6.42 3.55
CA ALA A 24 6.82 -7.53 3.09
C ALA A 24 6.83 -8.77 4.02
N SER A 25 7.50 -8.70 5.17
CA SER A 25 7.75 -9.82 6.09
C SER A 25 6.86 -9.79 7.34
N LEU A 26 5.54 -9.71 7.18
CA LEU A 26 4.59 -10.21 8.20
C LEU A 26 3.19 -10.55 7.63
N LEU A 27 3.14 -11.53 6.71
CA LEU A 27 1.91 -12.24 6.32
C LEU A 27 2.04 -13.76 6.53
N GLU A 28 2.65 -14.18 7.63
CA GLU A 28 2.42 -15.54 8.16
C GLU A 28 1.14 -15.57 9.01
N GLY A 29 0.08 -16.16 8.45
CA GLY A 29 -1.21 -16.37 9.11
C GLY A 29 -2.12 -15.14 9.09
N THR A 30 -3.16 -15.09 8.26
CA THR A 30 -4.31 -16.00 8.34
C THR A 30 -5.29 -15.75 7.18
N MET A 31 -6.16 -16.74 6.91
CA MET A 31 -7.36 -16.66 6.05
C MET A 31 -7.16 -16.52 4.54
N PHE A 32 -6.92 -17.66 3.88
CA PHE A 32 -7.57 -17.96 2.60
C PHE A 32 -7.99 -19.45 2.54
N GLU A 33 -8.91 -19.83 3.42
CA GLU A 33 -9.73 -21.04 3.18
C GLU A 33 -10.91 -20.64 2.29
N ASP A 34 -10.83 -20.95 1.00
CA ASP A 34 -11.92 -21.49 0.19
C ASP A 34 -11.54 -21.57 -1.31
N ALA A 35 -10.71 -22.58 -1.64
CA ALA A 35 -10.54 -23.04 -3.02
C ALA A 35 -10.04 -24.49 -3.08
N ASN A 36 -10.64 -25.40 -2.29
CA ASN A 36 -10.30 -26.83 -2.34
C ASN A 36 -10.94 -27.52 -3.56
N SER A 37 -10.72 -26.95 -4.75
CA SER A 37 -11.01 -27.59 -6.04
C SER A 37 -9.80 -28.43 -6.47
N VAL A 38 -9.74 -29.64 -5.91
CA VAL A 38 -8.99 -30.81 -6.39
C VAL A 38 -8.54 -30.71 -7.85
N PHE A 39 -7.23 -30.61 -8.10
CA PHE A 39 -6.49 -31.21 -9.22
C PHE A 39 -5.00 -30.82 -9.01
N THR A 40 -4.09 -31.77 -8.82
CA THR A 40 -3.42 -32.41 -9.96
C THR A 40 -3.42 -33.94 -9.89
N LYS A 41 -3.69 -34.54 -11.04
CA LYS A 41 -3.72 -35.98 -11.29
C LYS A 41 -2.43 -36.34 -12.02
N SER A 42 -1.50 -37.04 -11.38
CA SER A 42 -0.28 -37.51 -12.04
C SER A 42 -0.65 -38.45 -13.19
N ARG A 43 -0.25 -38.12 -14.41
CA ARG A 43 -0.51 -38.96 -15.57
C ARG A 43 0.41 -38.60 -16.74
N ASP A 44 0.97 -39.65 -17.31
CA ASP A 44 1.54 -39.71 -18.66
C ASP A 44 0.77 -40.82 -19.39
N SER A 45 1.25 -41.35 -20.53
CA SER A 45 0.50 -42.37 -21.29
C SER A 45 0.80 -43.88 -21.05
N LEU A 46 1.85 -44.42 -20.41
CA LEU A 46 3.01 -43.91 -19.65
C LEU A 46 3.93 -42.90 -20.38
N ASP A 47 3.68 -42.67 -21.67
CA ASP A 47 4.51 -41.90 -22.60
C ASP A 47 4.40 -40.36 -22.40
N LEU A 48 5.49 -39.67 -22.77
CA LEU A 48 5.84 -38.26 -22.52
C LEU A 48 5.60 -37.31 -23.72
N TYR A 49 5.80 -36.00 -23.47
CA TYR A 49 6.30 -34.94 -24.38
C TYR A 49 5.42 -34.33 -25.51
N SER A 50 5.24 -33.01 -25.38
CA SER A 50 5.03 -31.96 -26.42
C SER A 50 3.68 -31.76 -27.13
N PRO A 51 3.40 -30.52 -27.64
CA PRO A 51 3.98 -29.21 -27.31
C PRO A 51 2.93 -28.10 -27.02
N GLU A 52 3.42 -26.94 -26.55
CA GLU A 52 2.73 -25.61 -26.53
C GLU A 52 1.31 -25.51 -25.95
N ARG A 53 1.19 -25.30 -24.63
CA ARG A 53 0.04 -24.56 -24.10
C ARG A 53 0.26 -23.06 -24.30
N LYS A 54 -0.61 -22.42 -25.07
CA LYS A 54 -0.72 -20.96 -25.10
C LYS A 54 -1.03 -20.45 -23.70
N VAL A 55 -0.30 -19.43 -23.26
CA VAL A 55 -0.65 -18.66 -22.08
C VAL A 55 -1.80 -17.73 -22.46
N SER A 56 -3.01 -18.21 -22.19
CA SER A 56 -4.26 -17.46 -22.12
C SER A 56 -4.97 -18.02 -20.88
N ASP A 57 -5.29 -17.24 -19.85
CA ASP A 57 -5.64 -15.82 -19.93
C ASP A 57 -4.79 -14.93 -19.01
N GLU A 58 -4.47 -13.73 -19.49
CA GLU A 58 -4.01 -12.63 -18.64
C GLU A 58 -5.07 -12.32 -17.57
N CYS A 59 -4.66 -11.79 -16.41
CA CYS A 59 -5.60 -11.31 -15.39
C CYS A 59 -6.41 -10.12 -15.93
N ASN A 60 -7.49 -10.42 -16.64
CA ASN A 60 -8.27 -9.43 -17.37
C ASN A 60 -9.12 -8.61 -16.39
N TYR A 61 -8.53 -7.52 -15.88
CA TYR A 61 -9.21 -6.47 -15.13
C TYR A 61 -10.12 -5.64 -16.05
N GLU A 62 -11.06 -6.31 -16.72
CA GLU A 62 -12.05 -5.74 -17.62
C GLU A 62 -13.07 -4.91 -16.81
N THR A 63 -12.60 -3.74 -16.40
CA THR A 63 -13.33 -2.82 -15.54
C THR A 63 -14.22 -1.98 -16.42
N LYS A 64 -15.54 -2.23 -16.39
CA LYS A 64 -16.53 -1.30 -16.95
C LYS A 64 -16.32 0.06 -16.27
N ASP A 65 -15.84 1.02 -17.06
CA ASP A 65 -15.20 2.25 -16.61
C ASP A 65 -16.01 2.99 -15.54
N LYS A 66 -15.61 2.76 -14.29
CA LYS A 66 -15.87 3.62 -13.15
C LYS A 66 -14.49 4.04 -12.69
N GLY A 67 -14.12 5.28 -13.00
CA GLY A 67 -12.82 5.84 -12.65
C GLY A 67 -12.50 5.71 -11.16
N ILE A 68 -11.20 5.77 -10.86
CA ILE A 68 -10.71 5.86 -9.48
C ILE A 68 -10.72 7.34 -9.11
N TYR A 69 -11.35 7.67 -7.98
CA TYR A 69 -11.52 9.03 -7.45
C TYR A 69 -10.93 9.10 -6.02
N PRO A 70 -9.60 9.19 -5.85
CA PRO A 70 -8.93 9.23 -4.55
C PRO A 70 -9.41 10.37 -3.64
N GLU A 71 -9.85 11.48 -4.24
CA GLU A 71 -10.43 12.64 -3.56
C GLU A 71 -11.78 12.34 -2.90
N ASN A 72 -12.46 11.27 -3.31
CA ASN A 72 -13.70 10.79 -2.69
C ASN A 72 -13.45 9.80 -1.54
N CYS A 73 -12.18 9.50 -1.20
CA CYS A 73 -11.85 8.83 0.04
C CYS A 73 -11.92 9.81 1.21
N LEU A 74 -12.64 9.43 2.27
CA LEU A 74 -12.81 10.26 3.47
C LEU A 74 -12.07 9.63 4.65
N VAL A 75 -11.10 10.35 5.22
CA VAL A 75 -10.35 9.95 6.42
C VAL A 75 -10.94 10.62 7.66
N THR A 76 -11.17 9.87 8.73
CA THR A 76 -11.84 10.35 9.96
C THR A 76 -11.26 9.74 11.23
N GLY A 77 -11.53 10.33 12.39
CA GLY A 77 -11.05 9.84 13.69
C GLY A 77 -9.79 10.57 14.17
N SER A 78 -9.60 10.68 15.49
CA SER A 78 -8.58 11.54 16.07
C SER A 78 -7.15 11.11 15.74
N GLY A 79 -6.91 9.81 15.53
CA GLY A 79 -5.58 9.25 15.26
C GLY A 79 -4.90 9.75 14.00
N ILE A 80 -5.61 10.43 13.08
CA ILE A 80 -5.01 11.04 11.90
C ILE A 80 -4.34 12.41 12.19
N GLN A 81 -4.73 13.09 13.27
CA GLN A 81 -4.22 14.41 13.67
C GLN A 81 -3.50 14.40 15.02
N SER A 82 -3.88 13.50 15.92
CA SER A 82 -3.36 13.45 17.29
C SER A 82 -3.34 12.03 17.83
N GLY A 83 -2.27 11.66 18.52
CA GLY A 83 -2.10 10.34 19.11
C GLY A 83 -1.43 10.37 20.48
N LYS A 84 -1.29 9.19 21.07
CA LYS A 84 -0.59 8.98 22.34
C LYS A 84 0.40 7.81 22.26
N VAL A 85 1.49 7.94 23.03
CA VAL A 85 2.53 6.91 23.20
C VAL A 85 1.98 5.69 23.94
N GLY A 86 2.37 4.49 23.52
CA GLY A 86 2.07 3.23 24.21
C GLY A 86 0.58 2.88 24.31
N ILE A 87 -0.26 3.47 23.46
CA ILE A 87 -1.66 3.08 23.30
C ILE A 87 -2.06 2.98 21.84
N LYS A 88 -3.17 2.27 21.59
CA LYS A 88 -3.74 2.06 20.25
C LYS A 88 -4.40 3.33 19.73
N ASN A 89 -3.72 4.03 18.84
CA ASN A 89 -4.26 5.16 18.09
C ASN A 89 -5.09 4.65 16.91
N ARG A 90 -6.20 5.33 16.59
CA ARG A 90 -7.21 4.85 15.63
C ARG A 90 -7.71 5.94 14.70
N PHE A 91 -7.87 5.59 13.43
CA PHE A 91 -8.59 6.38 12.44
C PHE A 91 -9.26 5.46 11.41
N ASN A 92 -10.21 5.99 10.66
CA ASN A 92 -11.04 5.25 9.71
C ASN A 92 -10.91 5.87 8.31
N VAL A 93 -10.94 5.02 7.27
CA VAL A 93 -10.95 5.44 5.87
C VAL A 93 -12.19 4.87 5.17
N CYS A 94 -13.01 5.75 4.62
CA CYS A 94 -14.16 5.41 3.77
C CYS A 94 -13.76 5.50 2.30
N THR A 95 -14.04 4.47 1.51
CA THR A 95 -13.74 4.40 0.06
C THR A 95 -15.00 4.30 -0.82
N LYS A 96 -16.19 4.46 -0.22
CA LYS A 96 -17.52 4.17 -0.81
C LYS A 96 -17.82 4.84 -2.15
N TYR A 97 -17.21 6.01 -2.43
CA TYR A 97 -17.40 6.79 -3.65
C TYR A 97 -16.12 6.95 -4.49
N ALA A 98 -15.05 6.24 -4.13
CA ALA A 98 -13.72 6.36 -4.74
C ALA A 98 -13.48 5.43 -5.95
N GLY A 99 -14.46 4.60 -6.32
CA GLY A 99 -14.30 3.54 -7.33
C GLY A 99 -13.86 2.22 -6.70
N ARG A 100 -13.09 1.40 -7.43
CA ARG A 100 -12.51 0.15 -6.92
C ARG A 100 -11.00 0.16 -7.15
N SER A 101 -10.25 0.33 -6.07
CA SER A 101 -8.79 0.24 -6.04
C SER A 101 -8.30 -0.32 -4.70
N PHE A 102 -6.99 -0.48 -4.55
CA PHE A 102 -6.34 -0.82 -3.29
C PHE A 102 -6.20 0.41 -2.39
N LEU A 103 -6.36 0.23 -1.08
CA LEU A 103 -6.04 1.23 -0.05
C LEU A 103 -4.67 0.89 0.54
N SER A 104 -3.80 1.88 0.70
CA SER A 104 -2.51 1.72 1.40
C SER A 104 -2.28 2.86 2.39
N VAL A 105 -1.59 2.53 3.48
CA VAL A 105 -1.29 3.44 4.59
C VAL A 105 0.16 3.26 5.01
N GLY A 106 0.89 4.37 5.15
CA GLY A 106 2.23 4.41 5.73
C GLY A 106 2.29 5.42 6.88
N ILE A 107 3.12 5.16 7.89
CA ILE A 107 3.33 6.06 9.03
C ILE A 107 4.84 6.22 9.23
N GLN A 108 5.34 7.44 9.09
CA GLN A 108 6.75 7.79 9.26
C GLN A 108 6.94 8.51 10.60
N GLY A 109 7.80 7.95 11.46
CA GLY A 109 8.28 8.57 12.69
C GLY A 109 9.51 9.46 12.46
N ILE A 110 10.15 9.88 13.57
CA ILE A 110 11.44 10.60 13.50
C ILE A 110 12.55 9.58 13.27
N ASP A 111 12.55 8.51 14.06
CA ASP A 111 13.41 7.33 13.91
C ASP A 111 12.58 6.11 13.45
N GLU A 112 13.25 5.08 12.92
CA GLU A 112 12.60 3.85 12.42
C GLU A 112 11.88 3.07 13.54
N ASP A 113 12.44 3.06 14.76
CA ASP A 113 11.89 2.37 15.94
C ASP A 113 10.73 3.11 16.64
N ASP A 114 10.29 4.27 16.11
CA ASP A 114 9.21 5.07 16.73
C ASP A 114 7.82 4.46 16.53
N LEU A 115 7.64 3.62 15.50
CA LEU A 115 6.39 2.92 15.18
C LEU A 115 6.49 1.45 15.64
N LEU A 116 5.66 1.07 16.63
CA LEU A 116 5.65 -0.30 17.13
C LEU A 116 4.92 -1.25 16.19
N TYR A 117 3.75 -0.84 15.69
CA TYR A 117 3.01 -1.55 14.66
C TYR A 117 1.98 -0.65 13.97
N VAL A 118 1.57 -1.03 12.76
CA VAL A 118 0.39 -0.52 12.07
C VAL A 118 -0.42 -1.70 11.53
N THR A 119 -1.74 -1.64 11.65
CA THR A 119 -2.68 -2.67 11.18
C THR A 119 -3.88 -2.00 10.52
N MET A 120 -4.39 -2.58 9.45
CA MET A 120 -5.57 -2.11 8.74
C MET A 120 -6.58 -3.25 8.58
N SER A 121 -7.82 -3.01 9.00
CA SER A 121 -8.89 -4.00 9.05
C SER A 121 -10.10 -3.50 8.26
N TYR A 122 -10.66 -4.32 7.37
CA TYR A 122 -11.94 -4.00 6.73
C TYR A 122 -13.09 -4.23 7.70
N ILE A 123 -13.92 -3.21 7.93
CA ILE A 123 -15.01 -3.25 8.92
C ILE A 123 -16.43 -3.26 8.29
N GLY A 124 -16.52 -3.33 6.95
CA GLY A 124 -17.78 -3.32 6.21
C GLY A 124 -18.12 -1.98 5.56
N ASP A 125 -19.13 -1.95 4.68
CA ASP A 125 -19.63 -0.75 3.97
C ASP A 125 -18.54 0.18 3.36
N SER A 126 -17.50 -0.42 2.75
CA SER A 126 -16.35 0.32 2.19
C SER A 126 -15.55 1.14 3.23
N GLN A 127 -15.64 0.78 4.51
CA GLN A 127 -14.89 1.36 5.62
C GLN A 127 -13.74 0.45 6.05
N TYR A 128 -12.61 1.07 6.37
CA TYR A 128 -11.42 0.44 6.92
C TYR A 128 -11.08 1.12 8.25
N GLU A 129 -10.80 0.33 9.29
CA GLU A 129 -10.18 0.83 10.53
C GLU A 129 -8.66 0.66 10.42
N VAL A 130 -7.92 1.72 10.73
CA VAL A 130 -6.47 1.70 10.89
C VAL A 130 -6.15 1.86 12.37
N VAL A 131 -5.33 0.96 12.90
CA VAL A 131 -4.84 0.98 14.28
C VAL A 131 -3.33 0.95 14.29
N TYR A 132 -2.71 1.90 15.00
CA TYR A 132 -1.25 1.98 15.13
C TYR A 132 -0.83 2.30 16.57
N GLU A 133 0.38 1.91 16.94
CA GLU A 133 0.97 2.18 18.25
C GLU A 133 2.41 2.71 18.07
N VAL A 134 2.79 3.69 18.89
CA VAL A 134 4.06 4.42 18.78
C VAL A 134 4.77 4.48 20.12
N THR A 135 6.10 4.42 20.09
CA THR A 135 6.98 4.36 21.25
C THR A 135 7.46 5.74 21.72
N ARG A 136 7.40 6.75 20.85
CA ARG A 136 7.90 8.12 21.09
C ARG A 136 6.86 9.21 20.84
N ALA A 137 6.90 10.27 21.65
CA ALA A 137 6.13 11.49 21.42
C ALA A 137 6.84 12.39 20.39
N GLY A 138 6.09 12.99 19.48
CA GLY A 138 6.66 13.73 18.35
C GLY A 138 5.62 14.11 17.30
N TYR A 139 6.11 14.46 16.11
CA TYR A 139 5.27 14.63 14.92
C TYR A 139 5.53 13.45 13.96
N PHE A 140 4.46 12.85 13.48
CA PHE A 140 4.47 11.72 12.56
C PHE A 140 3.80 12.13 11.26
N ILE A 141 4.29 11.60 10.13
CA ILE A 141 3.68 11.81 8.82
C ILE A 141 2.90 10.56 8.46
N ILE A 142 1.59 10.69 8.24
CA ILE A 142 0.70 9.59 7.85
C ILE A 142 0.34 9.76 6.38
N PHE A 143 0.73 8.80 5.56
CA PHE A 143 0.39 8.70 4.15
C PHE A 143 -0.84 7.80 4.01
N VAL A 144 -1.85 8.27 3.28
CA VAL A 144 -3.01 7.46 2.85
C VAL A 144 -3.13 7.59 1.34
N ARG A 145 -3.16 6.45 0.63
CA ARG A 145 -3.22 6.38 -0.84
C ARG A 145 -4.30 5.42 -1.31
N TYR A 146 -5.00 5.77 -2.39
CA TYR A 146 -6.01 4.92 -3.02
C TYR A 146 -5.65 4.70 -4.49
N GLY A 147 -5.29 3.47 -4.83
CA GLY A 147 -4.45 3.21 -5.99
C GLY A 147 -3.11 3.93 -5.88
N ASP A 148 -2.60 4.42 -7.00
CA ASP A 148 -1.31 5.09 -7.08
C ASP A 148 -1.31 6.53 -6.55
N TRP A 149 -2.47 7.05 -6.13
CA TRP A 149 -2.69 8.45 -5.81
C TRP A 149 -2.91 8.70 -4.32
N ASN A 150 -2.51 9.88 -3.83
CA ASN A 150 -2.87 10.34 -2.49
C ASN A 150 -4.38 10.62 -2.39
N VAL A 151 -4.99 10.29 -1.26
CA VAL A 151 -6.35 10.75 -0.95
C VAL A 151 -6.36 12.23 -0.58
N ALA A 152 -7.54 12.85 -0.46
CA ALA A 152 -7.68 14.21 0.05
C ALA A 152 -6.95 14.39 1.39
N ASP A 153 -6.28 15.53 1.56
CA ASP A 153 -5.47 15.92 2.73
C ASP A 153 -4.26 15.03 3.09
N SER A 154 -3.96 14.00 2.28
CA SER A 154 -2.74 13.18 2.43
C SER A 154 -1.53 13.86 1.78
N PRO A 155 -0.36 13.95 2.45
CA PRO A 155 -0.04 13.37 3.75
C PRO A 155 -0.50 14.21 4.94
N PHE A 156 -0.91 13.52 6.00
CA PHE A 156 -1.37 14.11 7.26
C PHE A 156 -0.20 14.27 8.25
N ILE A 157 -0.24 15.34 9.07
CA ILE A 157 0.70 15.54 10.18
C ILE A 157 -0.03 15.19 11.48
N CYS A 158 0.40 14.12 12.15
CA CYS A 158 -0.15 13.67 13.43
C CYS A 158 0.77 14.07 14.59
N LYS A 159 0.22 14.69 15.62
CA LYS A 159 0.95 15.06 16.85
C LYS A 159 0.74 14.03 17.95
N VAL A 160 1.80 13.34 18.36
CA VAL A 160 1.78 12.33 19.42
C VAL A 160 2.31 12.91 20.73
N THR A 161 1.58 12.68 21.83
CA THR A 161 2.02 13.03 23.20
C THR A 161 2.04 11.82 24.12
N PHE A 162 2.44 12.00 25.39
CA PHE A 162 2.11 11.04 26.45
C PHE A 162 0.63 11.19 26.88
#